data_AF-A0A7J4UWM9-F1
#
_entry.id   AF-A0A7J4UWM9-F1
#
_cell.length_a   1.000
_cell.length_b   1.000
_cell.length_c   1.000
_cell.angle_alpha   90.00
_cell.angle_beta   90.00
_cell.angle_gamma   90.00
#
_symmetry.space_group_name_H-M   'P 1'
#
loop_
_entity.id
_entity.type
_entity.pdbx_description
1 polymer ?
#
loop_
_entity_poly.entity_id
_entity_poly.type
_entity_poly.pdbx_seq_one_letter_code
_entity_poly.pdbx_strand_id
1 'polypeptide(L)'
;MKIKKDKYLRERGGTTKIIKVSCMKCNSPIFIYQKDGPGWLKRCYLNRIIESENYPHLINNIKDISNLHNLKCKCGNIIGYPIRHKDGRLAFSLIRGKFKRSPYKVKK
;
A
#
# COMPACT_ATOMS: atom_id res chain seq x y z
N MET A 1 1.80 13.79 -10.33
CA MET A 1 1.38 12.92 -9.21
C MET A 1 0.79 13.77 -8.09
N LYS A 2 -0.52 13.69 -7.80
CA LYS A 2 -1.18 14.49 -6.74
C LYS A 2 -1.18 13.73 -5.41
N ILE A 3 -0.55 14.28 -4.37
CA ILE A 3 -0.58 13.74 -3.01
C ILE A 3 -2.00 13.90 -2.44
N LYS A 4 -2.60 12.82 -1.93
CA LYS A 4 -3.92 12.87 -1.31
C LYS A 4 -3.81 13.47 0.10
N LYS A 5 -4.42 14.62 0.33
CA LYS A 5 -4.55 15.25 1.65
C LYS A 5 -6.01 15.16 2.09
N ASP A 6 -6.28 14.36 3.10
CA ASP A 6 -7.61 14.15 3.68
C ASP A 6 -7.65 14.57 5.14
N LYS A 7 -8.86 14.65 5.72
CA LYS A 7 -9.07 15.07 7.11
C LYS A 7 -8.25 14.29 8.14
N TYR A 8 -7.95 13.01 7.87
CA TYR A 8 -7.16 12.14 8.76
C TYR A 8 -5.64 12.41 8.71
N LEU A 9 -5.16 13.30 7.84
CA LEU A 9 -3.72 13.59 7.71
C LEU A 9 -3.12 14.15 9.01
N ARG A 10 -3.84 15.07 9.67
CA ARG A 10 -3.39 15.69 10.94
C ARG A 10 -3.31 14.66 12.07
N GLU A 11 -4.34 13.82 12.20
CA GLU A 11 -4.36 12.72 13.18
C GLU A 11 -3.22 11.70 12.97
N ARG A 12 -2.71 11.59 11.75
CA ARG A 12 -1.58 10.71 11.40
C ARG A 12 -0.22 11.41 11.52
N GLY A 13 -0.15 12.60 12.10
CA GLY A 13 1.10 13.34 12.32
C GLY A 13 1.51 14.28 11.19
N GLY A 14 0.58 14.64 10.30
CA GLY A 14 0.72 15.78 9.36
C GLY A 14 1.75 15.61 8.23
N THR A 15 2.53 14.54 8.25
CA THR A 15 3.59 14.27 7.27
C THR A 15 3.20 13.12 6.36
N THR A 16 3.54 13.27 5.08
CA THR A 16 3.30 12.27 4.05
C THR A 16 4.61 11.92 3.36
N LYS A 17 4.89 10.63 3.22
CA LYS A 17 6.04 10.11 2.49
C LYS A 17 5.56 9.15 1.40
N ILE A 18 6.15 9.26 0.22
CA ILE A 18 5.92 8.29 -0.84
C ILE A 18 7.00 7.22 -0.72
N ILE A 19 6.56 5.97 -0.64
CA ILE A 19 7.44 4.82 -0.50
C ILE A 19 7.17 3.82 -1.62
N LYS A 20 8.24 3.20 -2.11
CA LYS A 20 8.17 2.04 -2.99
C LYS A 20 8.15 0.79 -2.12
N VAL A 21 7.11 -0.02 -2.27
CA VAL A 21 7.00 -1.33 -1.62
C VAL A 21 7.42 -2.39 -2.63
N SER A 22 8.39 -3.22 -2.24
CA SER A 22 8.92 -4.30 -3.08
C SER A 22 8.93 -5.61 -2.29
N CYS A 23 8.91 -6.74 -3.01
CA CYS A 23 8.99 -8.06 -2.39
C CYS A 23 10.36 -8.25 -1.72
N MET A 24 10.40 -8.80 -0.52
CA MET A 24 11.67 -9.12 0.15
C MET A 24 12.39 -10.31 -0.52
N LYS A 25 11.62 -11.28 -1.06
CA LYS A 25 12.17 -12.52 -1.65
C LYS A 25 12.85 -12.30 -3.00
N CYS A 26 12.19 -11.61 -3.92
CA CYS A 26 12.68 -11.43 -5.30
C CYS A 26 13.00 -9.98 -5.66
N ASN A 27 12.91 -9.05 -4.72
CA ASN A 27 13.15 -7.61 -4.92
C ASN A 27 12.24 -6.90 -5.95
N SER A 28 11.29 -7.62 -6.55
CA SER A 28 10.35 -7.07 -7.54
C SER A 28 9.48 -5.95 -6.94
N PRO A 29 9.28 -4.83 -7.65
CA PRO A 29 8.37 -3.77 -7.22
C PRO A 29 6.93 -4.30 -7.14
N ILE A 30 6.20 -3.94 -6.08
CA ILE A 30 4.81 -4.33 -5.90
C ILE A 30 3.90 -3.13 -6.20
N PHE A 31 4.12 -2.03 -5.50
CA PHE A 31 3.39 -0.78 -5.70
C PHE A 31 4.11 0.42 -5.07
N ILE A 32 3.70 1.61 -5.47
CA ILE A 32 4.07 2.89 -4.86
C ILE A 32 2.93 3.30 -3.93
N TYR A 33 3.28 3.61 -2.68
CA TYR A 33 2.33 3.85 -1.62
C TYR A 33 2.58 5.19 -0.94
N GLN A 34 1.48 5.91 -0.66
CA GLN A 34 1.52 7.10 0.16
C GLN A 34 1.38 6.71 1.63
N LYS A 35 2.50 6.75 2.37
CA LYS A 35 2.49 6.56 3.81
C LYS A 35 2.34 7.90 4.53
N ASP A 36 1.24 8.02 5.27
CA ASP A 36 1.08 9.09 6.24
C ASP A 36 1.67 8.66 7.59
N GLY A 37 2.32 9.61 8.28
CA GLY A 37 2.81 9.45 9.64
C GLY A 37 4.08 8.62 9.84
N PRO A 38 4.65 8.66 11.06
CA PRO A 38 5.85 7.90 11.42
C PRO A 38 5.59 6.38 11.55
N GLY A 39 6.65 5.61 11.81
CA GLY A 39 6.56 4.20 12.18
C GLY A 39 6.53 3.17 11.04
N TRP A 40 6.19 1.93 11.41
CA TRP A 40 6.15 0.76 10.52
C TRP A 40 4.90 0.78 9.61
N LEU A 41 5.03 0.33 8.36
CA LEU A 41 3.90 0.14 7.44
C LEU A 41 3.17 -1.20 7.71
N LYS A 42 2.18 -1.19 8.62
CA LYS A 42 1.44 -2.40 8.98
C LYS A 42 0.24 -2.64 8.06
N ARG A 43 -0.34 -1.55 7.55
CA ARG A 43 -1.56 -1.55 6.76
C ARG A 43 -1.38 -0.67 5.53
N CYS A 44 -1.85 -1.16 4.39
CA CYS A 44 -1.86 -0.44 3.11
C CYS A 44 -3.29 -0.24 2.63
N TYR A 45 -3.81 0.99 2.74
CA TYR A 45 -5.14 1.31 2.22
C TYR A 45 -5.11 1.38 0.69
N LEU A 46 -6.08 0.76 0.00
CA LEU A 46 -6.09 0.75 -1.47
C LEU A 46 -6.16 2.15 -2.04
N ASN A 47 -6.95 3.03 -1.41
CA ASN A 47 -7.08 4.42 -1.84
C ASN A 47 -5.79 5.27 -1.70
N ARG A 48 -4.72 4.72 -1.09
CA ARG A 48 -3.38 5.35 -0.96
C ARG A 48 -2.32 4.70 -1.84
N ILE A 49 -2.67 3.63 -2.55
CA ILE A 49 -1.83 3.09 -3.62
C ILE A 49 -1.87 4.10 -4.77
N ILE A 50 -0.71 4.55 -5.20
CA ILE A 50 -0.59 5.56 -6.25
C ILE A 50 -0.40 4.88 -7.60
N GLU A 51 0.49 3.88 -7.64
CA GLU A 51 0.81 3.11 -8.84
C GLU A 51 1.08 1.67 -8.44
N SER A 52 0.67 0.73 -9.30
CA SER A 52 1.01 -0.68 -9.18
C SER A 52 1.10 -1.31 -10.55
N GLU A 53 2.31 -1.71 -10.94
CA GLU A 53 2.55 -2.42 -12.20
C GLU A 53 1.88 -3.80 -12.22
N ASN A 54 1.80 -4.46 -11.06
CA ASN A 54 1.29 -5.83 -10.96
C ASN A 54 -0.21 -5.88 -10.64
N TYR A 55 -0.81 -4.76 -10.24
CA TYR A 55 -2.18 -4.72 -9.78
C TYR A 55 -2.92 -3.43 -10.18
N PRO A 56 -3.10 -3.19 -11.49
CA PRO A 56 -3.84 -2.01 -11.95
C PRO A 56 -5.28 -1.97 -11.40
N HIS A 57 -5.89 -3.14 -11.17
CA HIS A 57 -7.24 -3.26 -10.60
C HIS A 57 -7.35 -2.81 -9.13
N LEU A 58 -6.25 -2.78 -8.35
CA LEU A 58 -6.27 -2.29 -6.97
C LEU A 58 -6.49 -0.76 -6.89
N ILE A 59 -6.17 -0.04 -7.98
CA ILE A 59 -6.34 1.40 -8.09
C ILE A 59 -7.77 1.74 -8.53
N ASN A 60 -8.40 0.86 -9.31
CA ASN A 60 -9.72 1.05 -9.89
C ASN A 60 -10.79 0.20 -9.15
N ASN A 61 -11.52 0.85 -8.25
CA ASN A 61 -12.91 0.52 -7.88
C ASN A 61 -13.20 -0.89 -7.29
N ILE A 62 -12.33 -1.43 -6.44
CA ILE A 62 -12.76 -2.55 -5.60
C ILE A 62 -13.60 -2.00 -4.44
N LYS A 63 -14.92 -2.27 -4.50
CA LYS A 63 -15.89 -1.88 -3.46
C LYS A 63 -16.01 -2.92 -2.35
N ASP A 64 -15.68 -4.18 -2.64
CA ASP A 64 -15.90 -5.31 -1.74
C ASP A 64 -14.64 -6.11 -1.44
N ILE A 65 -14.54 -6.60 -0.20
CA ILE A 65 -13.41 -7.39 0.28
C ILE A 65 -13.35 -8.78 -0.35
N SER A 66 -14.50 -9.34 -0.75
CA SER A 66 -14.61 -10.66 -1.39
C SER A 66 -13.88 -10.72 -2.73
N ASN A 67 -13.79 -9.61 -3.44
CA ASN A 67 -13.03 -9.50 -4.69
C ASN A 67 -11.53 -9.25 -4.45
N LEU A 68 -11.14 -9.04 -3.20
CA LEU A 68 -9.78 -8.71 -2.81
C LEU A 68 -9.00 -9.99 -2.50
N HIS A 69 -8.17 -10.40 -3.45
CA HIS A 69 -7.28 -11.54 -3.25
C HIS A 69 -6.08 -11.17 -2.38
N ASN A 70 -5.40 -12.19 -1.83
CA ASN A 70 -4.16 -12.00 -1.08
C ASN A 70 -3.12 -11.24 -1.91
N LEU A 71 -2.44 -10.29 -1.26
CA LEU A 71 -1.37 -9.54 -1.90
C LEU A 71 -0.17 -10.49 -2.07
N LYS A 72 0.00 -11.02 -3.28
CA LYS A 72 1.00 -12.04 -3.63
C LYS A 72 1.92 -11.59 -4.76
N CYS A 73 3.21 -11.45 -4.47
CA CYS A 73 4.19 -11.12 -5.51
C CYS A 73 4.22 -12.17 -6.64
N LYS A 74 4.60 -11.76 -7.86
CA LYS A 74 4.82 -12.65 -9.02
C LYS A 74 5.68 -13.89 -8.71
N CYS A 75 6.63 -13.78 -7.78
CA CYS A 75 7.48 -14.90 -7.33
C CYS A 75 6.78 -15.93 -6.41
N GLY A 76 5.47 -15.78 -6.16
CA GLY A 76 4.73 -16.66 -5.26
C GLY A 76 4.65 -16.18 -3.81
N ASN A 77 5.46 -15.20 -3.40
CA ASN A 77 5.54 -14.78 -2.01
C ASN A 77 4.31 -13.97 -1.58
N ILE A 78 3.64 -14.41 -0.51
CA ILE A 78 2.51 -13.69 0.10
C ILE A 78 3.07 -12.54 0.95
N ILE A 79 2.59 -11.34 0.65
CA ILE A 79 3.03 -10.07 1.23
C ILE A 79 2.03 -9.56 2.27
N GLY A 80 0.74 -9.84 2.06
CA GLY A 80 -0.30 -9.40 2.97
C GLY A 80 -1.68 -9.98 2.64
N TYR A 81 -2.59 -9.81 3.59
CA TYR A 81 -3.96 -10.31 3.51
C TYR A 81 -4.95 -9.14 3.39
N PRO A 82 -6.04 -9.30 2.65
CA PRO A 82 -7.10 -8.31 2.57
C PRO A 82 -7.76 -8.14 3.94
N ILE A 83 -7.98 -6.89 4.36
CA ILE A 83 -8.69 -6.55 5.60
C ILE A 83 -9.63 -5.37 5.36
N ARG A 84 -10.73 -5.32 6.11
CA ARG A 84 -11.59 -4.14 6.20
C ARG A 84 -11.24 -3.39 7.48
N HIS A 85 -10.90 -2.11 7.35
CA HIS A 85 -10.68 -1.27 8.52
C HIS A 85 -12.01 -0.90 9.17
N LYS A 86 -11.97 -0.49 10.45
CA LYS A 86 -13.18 -0.17 11.23
C LYS A 86 -14.05 0.92 10.60
N ASP A 87 -13.45 1.79 9.81
CA ASP A 87 -14.14 2.85 9.06
C ASP A 87 -14.62 2.43 7.68
N GLY A 88 -14.70 1.12 7.42
CA GLY A 88 -15.21 0.55 6.18
C GLY A 88 -14.21 0.55 5.02
N ARG A 89 -13.05 1.19 5.15
CA ARG A 89 -12.04 1.23 4.08
C ARG A 89 -11.33 -0.11 3.92
N LEU A 90 -11.14 -0.51 2.67
CA LEU A 90 -10.36 -1.69 2.34
C LEU A 90 -8.85 -1.39 2.47
N ALA A 91 -8.12 -2.36 3.01
CA ALA A 91 -6.67 -2.29 3.14
C ALA A 91 -6.05 -3.70 3.07
N PHE A 92 -4.73 -3.75 2.91
CA PHE A 92 -3.95 -4.96 3.11
C PHE A 92 -3.22 -4.91 4.45
N SER A 93 -3.34 -5.97 5.25
CA SER A 93 -2.49 -6.21 6.42
C SER A 93 -1.18 -6.84 5.95
N LEU A 94 -0.08 -6.11 6.06
CA LEU A 94 1.22 -6.58 5.57
C LEU A 94 1.93 -7.47 6.58
N ILE A 95 2.52 -8.55 6.08
CA ILE A 95 3.29 -9.51 6.88
C ILE A 95 4.72 -8.97 7.07
N ARG A 96 5.19 -8.95 8.32
CA ARG A 96 6.54 -8.49 8.64
C ARG A 96 7.59 -9.37 7.96
N GLY A 97 8.64 -8.77 7.42
CA GLY A 97 9.74 -9.49 6.75
C GLY A 97 9.43 -10.00 5.34
N LYS A 98 8.20 -9.87 4.83
CA LYS A 98 7.84 -10.30 3.47
C LYS A 98 8.00 -9.21 2.41
N PHE A 99 8.13 -7.95 2.84
CA PHE A 99 8.32 -6.80 1.97
C PHE A 99 9.44 -5.89 2.46
N LYS A 100 10.01 -5.12 1.53
CA LYS A 100 10.91 -4.00 1.79
C LYS A 100 10.26 -2.69 1.37
N ARG A 101 10.65 -1.62 2.04
CA ARG A 101 10.19 -0.25 1.77
C ARG A 101 11.40 0.65 1.52
N SER A 102 11.36 1.41 0.44
CA SER A 102 12.36 2.43 0.14
C SER A 102 11.68 3.76 -0.16
N PRO A 103 12.32 4.91 0.12
CA PRO A 103 11.79 6.20 -0.31
C PRO A 103 11.66 6.23 -1.83
N TYR A 104 10.50 6.65 -2.33
CA TYR A 104 10.29 6.86 -3.77
C TYR A 104 10.49 8.34 -4.08
N LYS A 105 11.55 8.64 -4.84
CA LYS A 105 11.76 9.98 -5.39
C LYS A 105 10.96 10.07 -6.68
N VAL A 106 9.97 10.95 -6.71
CA VAL A 106 9.26 11.29 -7.95
C VAL A 106 10.29 11.94 -8.88
N LYS A 107 10.57 11.31 -10.02
CA LYS A 107 11.37 11.94 -11.07
C LYS A 107 10.53 13.13 -11.58
N LYS A 108 11.10 14.34 -11.47
CA LYS A 108 10.51 15.57 -12.03
C LYS A 108 10.46 15.47 -13.55
#